data_AF-A0A480BRX1-F1
#
_entry.id   AF-A0A480BRX1-F1
#
_cell.length_a   1.000
_cell.length_b   1.000
_cell.length_c   1.000
_cell.angle_alpha   90.00
_cell.angle_beta   90.00
_cell.angle_gamma   90.00
#
_symmetry.space_group_name_H-M   'P 1'
#
loop_
_entity.id
_entity.type
_entity.pdbx_description
1 polymer ?
#
loop_
_entity_poly.entity_id
_entity_poly.type
_entity_poly.pdbx_seq_one_letter_code
_entity_poly.pdbx_strand_id
1 'polypeptide(L)' 'MRKAQADIALLRSALAGLIGADTEDELRKMEAAMRLLPAPEEDKEISINAIRALLETMALNV' A
#
# COMPACT_ATOMS: atom_id res chain seq x y z
N MET A 1 -19.10 -13.43 -5.67
CA MET A 1 -18.69 -12.08 -6.11
C MET A 1 -18.77 -11.04 -4.98
N ARG A 2 -19.93 -10.75 -4.36
CA ARG A 2 -20.04 -9.66 -3.36
C ARG A 2 -19.15 -9.80 -2.12
N LYS A 3 -19.03 -11.01 -1.54
CA LYS A 3 -18.21 -11.23 -0.34
C LYS A 3 -16.73 -10.95 -0.58
N ALA A 4 -16.17 -11.47 -1.68
CA ALA A 4 -14.78 -11.24 -2.05
C ALA A 4 -14.45 -9.75 -2.26
N GLN A 5 -15.36 -8.98 -2.87
CA GLN A 5 -15.19 -7.52 -3.02
C GLN A 5 -15.21 -6.79 -1.67
N ALA A 6 -16.09 -7.20 -0.75
CA ALA A 6 -16.13 -6.63 0.59
C ALA A 6 -14.86 -6.97 1.40
N ASP A 7 -14.37 -8.20 1.28
CA ASP A 7 -13.13 -8.64 1.93
C ASP A 7 -11.92 -7.86 1.38
N ILE A 8 -11.86 -7.65 0.06
CA ILE A 8 -10.82 -6.81 -0.59
C ILE A 8 -10.89 -5.37 -0.09
N ALA A 9 -12.08 -4.78 -0.01
CA ALA A 9 -12.25 -3.41 0.48
C ALA A 9 -11.81 -3.26 1.95
N LEU A 10 -12.15 -4.23 2.80
CA LEU A 10 -11.72 -4.27 4.19
C LEU A 10 -10.19 -4.35 4.32
N LEU A 11 -9.57 -5.27 3.58
CA LEU A 11 -8.12 -5.47 3.61
C LEU A 11 -7.38 -4.23 3.08
N ARG A 12 -7.88 -3.61 2.01
CA ARG A 12 -7.33 -2.36 1.47
C ARG A 12 -7.41 -1.24 2.51
N SER A 13 -8.54 -1.09 3.19
CA SER A 13 -8.71 -0.08 4.25
C SER A 13 -7.76 -0.30 5.43
N ALA A 14 -7.60 -1.56 5.88
CA ALA A 14 -6.68 -1.88 6.97
C ALA A 14 -5.22 -1.60 6.59
N LEU A 15 -4.82 -1.94 5.35
CA LEU A 15 -3.47 -1.70 4.85
C LEU A 15 -3.17 -0.21 4.66
N ALA A 16 -4.12 0.56 4.13
CA ALA A 16 -4.00 2.02 4.04
C ALA A 16 -3.85 2.67 5.41
N GLY A 17 -4.59 2.19 6.42
CA GLY A 17 -4.46 2.64 7.81
C GLY A 17 -3.11 2.30 8.44
N LEU A 18 -2.52 1.14 8.11
CA LEU A 18 -1.20 0.74 8.59
C LEU A 18 -0.08 1.60 7.96
N ILE A 19 -0.18 1.89 6.66
CA ILE A 19 0.81 2.70 5.93
C ILE A 19 0.64 4.19 6.19
N GLY A 20 -0.58 4.65 6.49
CA GLY A 20 -0.90 6.06 6.70
C GLY A 20 -1.10 6.85 5.40
N ALA A 21 -1.39 6.18 4.28
CA ALA A 21 -1.66 6.80 2.98
C ALA A 21 -2.71 5.99 2.19
N ASP A 22 -3.59 6.66 1.46
CA ASP A 22 -4.67 6.02 0.69
C ASP A 22 -4.81 6.51 -0.76
N THR A 23 -4.10 7.58 -1.14
CA THR A 23 -4.07 8.09 -2.51
C THR A 23 -2.84 7.60 -3.29
N GLU A 24 -2.97 7.50 -4.62
CA GLU A 24 -1.86 7.05 -5.48
C GLU A 24 -0.62 7.96 -5.34
N ASP A 25 -0.83 9.27 -5.31
CA ASP A 25 0.24 10.25 -5.18
C ASP A 25 0.97 10.14 -3.83
N GLU A 26 0.24 9.94 -2.73
CA GLU A 26 0.84 9.74 -1.41
C GLU A 26 1.62 8.43 -1.36
N LEU A 27 1.06 7.35 -1.88
CA LEU A 27 1.70 6.03 -1.92
C LEU A 27 3.01 6.08 -2.74
N ARG A 28 3.00 6.72 -3.91
CA ARG A 28 4.22 6.89 -4.73
C ARG A 28 5.28 7.73 -4.02
N LYS A 29 4.88 8.80 -3.33
CA LYS A 29 5.80 9.61 -2.50
C LYS A 29 6.35 8.80 -1.33
N MET A 30 5.52 7.99 -0.68
CA MET A 30 5.91 7.13 0.43
C MET A 30 6.91 6.05 -0.01
N GLU A 31 6.70 5.42 -1.17
CA GLU A 31 7.66 4.43 -1.71
C GLU A 31 9.02 5.09 -1.96
N ALA A 32 9.03 6.28 -2.58
CA ALA A 32 10.26 7.03 -2.83
C ALA A 32 10.96 7.42 -1.52
N ALA A 33 10.21 7.89 -0.51
CA ALA A 33 10.74 8.21 0.80
C ALA A 33 11.32 6.97 1.50
N MET A 34 10.62 5.82 1.43
CA MET A 34 11.06 4.58 2.06
C MET A 34 12.41 4.08 1.51
N ARG A 35 12.64 4.24 0.20
CA ARG A 35 13.92 3.88 -0.43
C ARG A 35 15.09 4.76 0.04
N LEU A 36 14.81 5.98 0.48
CA LEU A 36 15.82 6.94 0.94
C LEU A 36 16.04 6.90 2.46
N LEU A 37 15.15 6.24 3.21
CA LEU A 37 15.28 6.14 4.65
C LEU A 37 16.51 5.30 5.05
N PRO A 38 17.33 5.77 6.00
CA PRO A 38 18.40 4.97 6.58
C PRO A 38 17.79 3.98 7.61
N ALA A 39 17.17 2.92 7.10
CA ALA A 39 16.59 1.82 7.85
C ALA A 39 17.12 0.46 7.32
N PRO A 40 17.03 -0.63 8.11
CA PRO A 40 17.33 -1.97 7.64
C PRO A 40 16.58 -2.29 6.34
N GLU A 41 17.23 -3.01 5.42
CA GLU A 41 16.63 -3.30 4.11
C GLU A 41 15.33 -4.11 4.25
N GLU A 42 15.31 -5.06 5.17
CA GLU A 42 14.14 -5.91 5.46
C GLU A 42 12.90 -5.08 5.84
N ASP A 43 13.06 -4.08 6.70
CA ASP A 43 11.98 -3.20 7.14
C ASP A 43 11.45 -2.32 5.99
N LYS A 44 12.37 -1.83 5.14
CA LYS A 44 12.03 -1.05 3.95
C LYS A 44 11.28 -1.90 2.94
N GLU A 45 11.74 -3.13 2.68
CA GLU A 45 11.10 -4.05 1.74
C GLU A 45 9.68 -4.39 2.14
N ILE A 46 9.43 -4.67 3.43
CA ILE A 46 8.08 -4.93 3.95
C ILE A 46 7.16 -3.73 3.65
N SER A 47 7.63 -2.52 3.96
CA SER A 47 6.85 -1.29 3.75
C SER A 47 6.61 -1.00 2.27
N ILE A 48 7.63 -1.19 1.42
CA ILE A 48 7.53 -1.01 -0.04
C ILE A 48 6.55 -2.02 -0.64
N ASN A 49 6.56 -3.28 -0.19
CA ASN A 49 5.64 -4.30 -0.66
C ASN A 49 4.18 -3.98 -0.30
N ALA A 50 3.94 -3.48 0.90
CA ALA A 50 2.62 -3.02 1.30
C ALA A 50 2.12 -1.84 0.45
N ILE A 51 2.99 -0.86 0.16
CA ILE A 51 2.67 0.28 -0.71
C ILE A 51 2.34 -0.20 -2.13
N ARG A 52 3.14 -1.12 -2.68
CA ARG A 52 2.89 -1.69 -4.02
C ARG A 52 1.58 -2.45 -4.09
N ALA A 53 1.24 -3.25 -3.08
CA ALA A 53 -0.05 -3.93 -3.01
C ALA A 53 -1.22 -2.92 -3.01
N LEU A 54 -1.10 -1.80 -2.30
CA LEU A 54 -2.11 -0.74 -2.35
C LEU A 54 -2.24 -0.13 -3.75
N LEU A 55 -1.14 0.15 -4.43
CA LEU A 55 -1.14 0.68 -5.81
C LEU A 55 -1.77 -0.30 -6.81
N GLU A 56 -1.42 -1.59 -6.74
CA GLU A 56 -1.99 -2.62 -7.62
C GLU A 56 -3.52 -2.72 -7.48
N THR A 57 -4.03 -2.67 -6.26
CA THR A 57 -5.49 -2.70 -6.03
C THR A 57 -6.23 -1.45 -6.53
N MET A 58 -5.53 -0.33 -6.76
CA MET A 58 -6.12 0.87 -7.39
C MET A 58 -6.27 0.69 -8.89
N ALA A 59 -5.23 0.15 -9.54
CA ALA A 59 -5.21 -0.08 -10.98
C ALA A 59 -6.25 -1.13 -11.42
N LEU A 60 -6.59 -2.09 -10.55
CA LEU A 60 -7.62 -3.10 -10.80
C LEU A 60 -9.07 -2.57 -10.74
N ASN A 61 -9.27 -1.34 -10.27
CA ASN A 61 -10.59 -0.70 -10.17
C ASN A 61 -10.92 0.23 -11.36
N VAL A 62 -10.11 0.20 -12.44
CA VAL A 62 -10.31 0.99 -13.68
C VAL A 62 -10.73 0.10 -14.84
#